data_AF-A0AAW5DW93-F1
#
_entry.id   AF-A0AAW5DW93-F1
#
_cell.length_a   1.000
_cell.length_b   1.000
_cell.length_c   1.000
_cell.angle_alpha   90.00
_cell.angle_beta   90.00
_cell.angle_gamma   90.00
#
_symmetry.space_group_name_H-M   'P 1'
#
loop_
_entity.id
_entity.type
_entity.pdbx_description
1 polymer ?
#
loop_
_entity_poly.entity_id
_entity_poly.type
_entity_poly.pdbx_seq_one_letter_code
_entity_poly.pdbx_strand_id
1 'polypeptide(L)'
;MKKEHIGDKIKWLRTQRGLTLKKLGEEVQFNYSNLSKIERGLRKPTVDFLERLTNYYKVDISYFFDLKKNDEISQQNEQDQYVLTTERKK
;
A
#
# COMPACT_ATOMS: atom_id res chain seq x y z
N MET A 1 0.35 -10.57 18.10
CA MET A 1 0.17 -11.02 16.70
C MET A 1 0.50 -9.85 15.78
N LYS A 2 1.34 -10.03 14.74
CA LYS A 2 1.67 -8.94 13.80
C LYS A 2 0.46 -8.66 12.92
N LYS A 3 0.09 -7.38 12.77
CA LYS A 3 -0.91 -6.92 11.80
C LYS A 3 -0.34 -7.17 10.40
N GLU A 4 -1.03 -7.97 9.59
CA GLU A 4 -0.64 -8.19 8.20
C GLU A 4 -0.69 -6.85 7.45
N HIS A 5 0.41 -6.48 6.81
CA HIS A 5 0.50 -5.25 6.04
C HIS A 5 0.52 -5.56 4.55
N ILE A 6 0.19 -4.57 3.71
CA ILE A 6 0.21 -4.66 2.25
C ILE A 6 1.53 -5.25 1.70
N GLY A 7 2.65 -4.97 2.38
CA GLY A 7 3.96 -5.53 2.05
C GLY A 7 4.02 -7.06 2.15
N ASP A 8 3.31 -7.65 3.11
CA ASP A 8 3.24 -9.10 3.28
C ASP A 8 2.49 -9.74 2.11
N LYS A 9 1.37 -9.14 1.68
CA LYS A 9 0.60 -9.58 0.50
C LYS A 9 1.42 -9.50 -0.79
N ILE A 10 2.19 -8.42 -0.97
CA ILE A 10 3.10 -8.25 -2.11
C ILE A 10 4.18 -9.34 -2.10
N LYS A 11 4.82 -9.55 -0.94
CA LYS A 11 5.84 -10.59 -0.75
C LYS A 11 5.27 -11.98 -1.03
N TRP A 12 4.05 -12.25 -0.59
CA TRP A 12 3.36 -13.50 -0.86
C TRP A 12 3.18 -13.71 -2.37
N LEU A 13 2.58 -12.76 -3.09
CA LEU A 13 2.41 -12.85 -4.55
C LEU A 13 3.75 -13.05 -5.29
N ARG A 14 4.80 -12.35 -4.86
CA ARG A 14 6.14 -12.49 -5.43
C ARG A 14 6.70 -13.90 -5.24
N THR A 15 6.62 -14.42 -4.01
CA THR A 15 7.19 -15.72 -3.65
C THR A 15 6.39 -16.89 -4.22
N GLN A 16 5.06 -16.77 -4.32
CA GLN A 16 4.21 -17.77 -4.99
C GLN A 16 4.57 -17.94 -6.47
N ARG A 17 5.03 -16.87 -7.14
CA ARG A 17 5.55 -16.93 -8.52
C ARG A 17 7.04 -17.27 -8.62
N GLY A 18 7.72 -17.57 -7.50
CA GLY A 18 9.14 -17.89 -7.49
C GLY A 18 10.06 -16.73 -7.89
N LEU A 19 9.59 -15.48 -7.81
CA LEU A 19 10.33 -14.32 -8.31
C LEU A 19 11.29 -13.76 -7.25
N THR A 20 12.49 -13.38 -7.69
CA THR A 20 13.39 -12.55 -6.88
C THR A 20 12.87 -11.11 -6.82
N LEU A 21 13.33 -10.33 -5.83
CA LEU A 21 13.02 -8.89 -5.74
C LEU A 21 13.44 -8.14 -7.01
N LYS A 22 14.61 -8.49 -7.55
CA LYS A 22 15.14 -7.88 -8.77
C LYS A 22 14.26 -8.21 -9.97
N LYS A 23 13.87 -9.49 -10.13
CA LYS A 23 13.03 -9.92 -11.23
C LYS A 23 11.64 -9.28 -11.18
N LEU A 24 10.97 -9.26 -10.02
CA LEU A 24 9.69 -8.55 -9.91
C LEU A 24 9.85 -7.06 -10.22
N GLY A 25 10.89 -6.42 -9.68
CA GLY A 25 11.19 -5.02 -9.97
C GLY A 25 11.36 -4.74 -11.47
N GLU A 26 12.06 -5.61 -12.21
CA GLU A 26 12.18 -5.49 -13.67
C GLU A 26 10.83 -5.63 -14.38
N GLU A 27 10.04 -6.66 -14.03
CA GLU A 27 8.75 -6.95 -14.66
C GLU A 27 7.70 -5.85 -14.46
N VAL A 28 7.70 -5.20 -13.30
CA VAL A 28 6.77 -4.09 -12.98
C VAL A 28 7.41 -2.72 -13.10
N GLN A 29 8.63 -2.63 -13.67
CA GLN A 29 9.39 -1.40 -13.85
C GLN A 29 9.53 -0.57 -12.55
N PHE A 30 9.87 -1.24 -11.45
CA PHE A 30 10.00 -0.65 -10.12
C PHE A 30 11.34 -0.99 -9.47
N ASN A 31 11.87 -0.05 -8.70
CA ASN A 31 13.16 -0.23 -8.04
C ASN A 31 13.09 -1.32 -6.94
N TYR A 32 13.93 -2.36 -7.06
CA TYR A 32 13.95 -3.49 -6.12
C TYR A 32 14.30 -3.11 -4.67
N SER A 33 15.09 -2.05 -4.44
CA SER A 33 15.42 -1.57 -3.10
C SER A 33 14.19 -0.93 -2.45
N ASN A 34 13.40 -0.19 -3.23
CA ASN A 34 12.11 0.31 -2.76
C ASN A 34 11.12 -0.82 -2.52
N LEU A 35 11.06 -1.82 -3.40
CA LEU A 35 10.22 -3.01 -3.21
C LEU A 35 10.58 -3.74 -1.91
N SER A 36 11.87 -3.94 -1.65
CA SER A 36 12.36 -4.54 -0.40
C SER A 36 11.93 -3.75 0.85
N LYS A 37 11.96 -2.42 0.79
CA LYS A 37 11.47 -1.57 1.89
C LYS A 37 9.96 -1.72 2.07
N ILE A 38 9.19 -1.81 0.98
CA ILE A 38 7.74 -2.02 1.01
C ILE A 38 7.38 -3.38 1.62
N GLU A 39 8.00 -4.47 1.16
CA GLU A 39 7.76 -5.82 1.69
C GLU A 39 8.14 -5.97 3.17
N ARG A 40 9.00 -5.10 3.70
CA ARG A 40 9.36 -5.05 5.12
C ARG A 40 8.53 -4.06 5.93
N GLY A 41 7.58 -3.36 5.30
CA GLY A 41 6.76 -2.33 5.94
C GLY A 41 7.51 -1.04 6.30
N LEU A 42 8.72 -0.84 5.77
CA LEU A 42 9.52 0.38 5.99
C LEU A 42 9.10 1.52 5.05
N ARG A 43 8.33 1.22 4.01
CA ARG A 43 7.84 2.22 3.05
C ARG A 43 6.43 1.83 2.60
N LYS A 44 5.53 2.81 2.50
CA LYS A 44 4.22 2.58 1.90
C LYS A 44 4.34 2.50 0.37
N PRO A 45 3.59 1.60 -0.30
CA PRO A 45 3.53 1.58 -1.76
C PRO A 45 2.79 2.83 -2.28
N THR A 46 3.15 3.28 -3.48
CA THR A 46 2.42 4.33 -4.19
C THR A 46 1.24 3.73 -4.95
N VAL A 47 0.24 4.55 -5.30
CA VAL A 47 -0.91 4.11 -6.11
C VAL A 47 -0.46 3.56 -7.47
N ASP A 48 0.44 4.28 -8.17
CA ASP A 48 1.03 3.81 -9.45
C ASP A 48 1.70 2.44 -9.30
N PHE A 49 2.42 2.20 -8.19
CA PHE A 49 3.04 0.90 -7.96
C PHE A 49 2.00 -0.21 -7.73
N LEU A 50 0.93 0.09 -6.98
CA LEU A 50 -0.17 -0.86 -6.79
C LEU A 50 -0.90 -1.16 -8.10
N GLU A 51 -1.15 -0.16 -8.95
CA GLU A 51 -1.75 -0.34 -10.27
C GLU A 51 -0.89 -1.22 -11.18
N ARG A 52 0.43 -1.05 -11.15
CA ARG A 52 1.36 -1.95 -11.89
C ARG A 52 1.25 -3.39 -11.39
N LEU A 53 1.16 -3.58 -10.07
CA LEU A 53 1.01 -4.91 -9.48
C LEU A 53 -0.34 -5.54 -9.81
N THR A 54 -1.45 -4.81 -9.70
CA THR A 54 -2.79 -5.34 -10.05
C THR A 54 -2.83 -5.77 -11.51
N ASN A 55 -2.26 -4.95 -12.41
CA ASN A 55 -2.15 -5.27 -13.84
C ASN A 55 -1.26 -6.48 -14.14
N TYR A 56 -0.15 -6.65 -13.41
CA TYR A 56 0.78 -7.77 -13.57
C TYR A 56 0.26 -9.09 -12.98
N TYR A 57 -0.37 -9.02 -11.80
CA TYR A 57 -0.91 -10.18 -11.11
C TYR A 57 -2.33 -10.54 -11.53
N LYS A 58 -3.01 -9.66 -12.27
CA LYS A 58 -4.44 -9.79 -12.65
C LYS A 58 -5.34 -9.94 -11.43
N VAL A 59 -5.09 -9.11 -10.42
CA VAL A 59 -5.89 -9.04 -9.18
C VAL A 59 -6.50 -7.66 -9.03
N ASP A 60 -7.64 -7.58 -8.35
CA ASP A 60 -8.23 -6.28 -8.01
C ASP A 60 -7.41 -5.56 -6.92
N ILE A 61 -7.46 -4.22 -6.91
CA ILE A 61 -6.75 -3.43 -5.91
C ILE A 61 -7.21 -3.74 -4.47
N SER A 62 -8.48 -4.14 -4.29
CA SER A 62 -9.01 -4.61 -3.00
C SER A 62 -8.24 -5.79 -2.42
N TYR A 63 -7.55 -6.60 -3.24
CA TYR A 63 -6.70 -7.69 -2.74
C TYR A 63 -5.69 -7.19 -1.69
N PHE A 64 -5.15 -5.99 -1.92
CA PHE A 64 -4.13 -5.39 -1.07
C PHE A 64 -4.67 -4.73 0.20
N PHE A 65 -5.99 -4.55 0.31
CA PHE A 65 -6.65 -3.91 1.44
C PHE A 65 -7.57 -4.90 2.13
N ASP A 66 -7.39 -5.09 3.45
CA ASP A 66 -8.41 -5.81 4.22
C ASP A 66 -9.62 -4.88 4.39
N LEU A 67 -10.48 -4.88 3.37
CA LEU A 67 -11.84 -4.35 3.47
C LEU A 67 -12.65 -5.31 4.34
N LYS A 68 -12.24 -5.52 5.60
CA LYS A 68 -13.23 -5.88 6.61
C LYS A 68 -14.24 -4.73 6.55
N LYS A 69 -15.48 -5.02 6.19
CA LYS A 69 -16.59 -4.07 6.22
C LYS A 69 -16.47 -3.27 7.51
N ASN A 70 -16.05 -2.01 7.38
CA ASN A 70 -16.26 -1.03 8.42
C ASN A 70 -17.76 -0.71 8.39
N ASP A 71 -18.57 -1.57 9.02
CA ASP A 71 -19.84 -1.12 9.61
C ASP A 71 -19.56 -0.22 10.84
N GLU A 72 -18.29 0.14 11.09
CA GLU A 72 -17.82 1.09 12.09
C GLU A 72 -17.23 2.34 11.41
N ILE A 73 -18.00 3.03 10.57
CA ILE A 73 -17.75 4.46 10.32
C ILE A 73 -18.27 5.20 11.55
N SER A 74 -17.45 5.32 12.59
CA SER A 74 -17.63 6.28 13.67
C SER A 74 -16.32 6.39 14.45
N GLN A 75 -15.83 7.63 14.61
CA GLN A 75 -14.72 8.02 15.50
C GLN A 75 -13.30 7.85 14.94
N GLN A 76 -12.92 8.69 13.96
CA GLN A 76 -11.55 9.25 13.84
C GLN A 76 -11.48 10.29 12.70
N ASN A 77 -12.35 11.31 12.75
CA ASN A 77 -12.23 12.52 11.92
C ASN A 77 -12.46 13.75 12.81
N GLU A 78 -11.50 14.11 13.67
CA GLU A 78 -11.54 15.41 14.38
C GLU A 78 -10.19 16.14 14.49
N GLN A 79 -9.04 15.54 14.13
CA GLN A 79 -7.74 16.20 14.41
C GLN A 79 -7.06 16.90 13.22
N ASP A 80 -7.48 16.68 11.98
CA ASP A 80 -6.84 17.31 10.80
C ASP A 80 -7.62 18.50 10.21
N GLN A 81 -8.72 18.96 10.83
CA GLN A 81 -9.54 20.07 10.32
C GLN A 81 -9.33 21.44 11.02
N TYR A 82 -8.42 21.54 12.00
CA TYR A 82 -8.11 22.80 12.70
C TYR A 82 -6.75 23.39 12.30
N VAL A 83 -6.50 23.59 11.01
CA VAL A 83 -5.50 24.56 10.53
C VAL A 83 -5.86 24.88 9.09
N LEU A 84 -6.66 25.95 8.87
CA LEU A 84 -6.75 26.73 7.61
C LEU A 84 -7.85 27.82 7.61
N THR A 85 -8.60 28.06 8.69
CA THR A 85 -9.66 29.11 8.70
C THR A 85 -9.39 30.33 9.59
N THR A 86 -8.28 30.41 10.33
CA THR A 86 -8.01 31.56 11.20
C THR A 86 -6.92 32.47 10.68
N GLU A 87 -7.04 32.99 9.45
CA GLU A 87 -6.43 34.27 9.06
C GLU A 87 -7.30 35.04 8.05
N ARG A 88 -8.35 35.68 8.55
CA ARG A 88 -8.68 37.06 8.14
C ARG A 88 -8.73 37.91 9.41
N LYS A 89 -7.57 38.43 9.80
CA LYS A 89 -7.53 39.59 10.69
C LYS A 89 -7.73 40.84 9.84
N LYS A 90 -8.69 41.63 10.30
CA LYS A 90 -8.99 43.06 10.06
C LYS A 90 -7.96 43.85 9.26
#